data_AF-N9G6P4-F1
#
_entry.id   AF-N9G6P4-F1
#
_cell.length_a   1.000
_cell.length_b   1.000
_cell.length_c   1.000
_cell.angle_alpha   90.00
_cell.angle_beta   90.00
_cell.angle_gamma   90.00
#
_symmetry.space_group_name_H-M   'P 1'
#
loop_
_entity.id
_entity.type
_entity.pdbx_description
1 polymer ?
#
loop_
_entity_poly.entity_id
_entity_poly.type
_entity_poly.pdbx_seq_one_letter_code
_entity_poly.pdbx_strand_id
1 'polypeptide(L)'
;MANTLYDYARQRFLEAQINWMTDTIKVILVDTGAYTPQTSVHQYLSDIASSARIAGPVTLTSKATTGGAADAADCTFTSVTGASIEAIIIYADTGVEATSPLIAYIDTATGLPITPNGGDIIVTWDNGTNKIFKV
;
A
#
# COMPACT_ATOMS: atom_id res chain seq x y z
N MET A 1 -5.63 10.61 -8.91
CA MET A 1 -6.95 10.20 -8.37
C MET A 1 -6.98 10.64 -6.91
N ALA A 2 -7.95 10.23 -6.10
CA ALA A 2 -7.88 10.40 -4.66
C ALA A 2 -7.53 9.05 -4.05
N ASN A 3 -6.87 9.06 -2.89
CA ASN A 3 -6.60 7.86 -2.10
C ASN A 3 -7.85 6.97 -1.99
N THR A 4 -7.71 5.69 -2.31
CA THR A 4 -8.85 4.77 -2.39
C THR A 4 -8.44 3.33 -2.08
N LEU A 5 -9.43 2.52 -1.72
CA LEU A 5 -9.29 1.07 -1.70
C LEU A 5 -9.58 0.48 -3.09
N TYR A 6 -8.93 -0.65 -3.39
CA TYR A 6 -9.32 -1.48 -4.52
C TYR A 6 -10.69 -2.11 -4.25
N ASP A 7 -11.53 -2.25 -5.28
CA ASP A 7 -12.91 -2.72 -5.11
C ASP A 7 -12.96 -4.15 -4.58
N TYR A 8 -12.08 -5.01 -5.07
CA TYR A 8 -11.91 -6.38 -4.55
C TYR A 8 -11.42 -6.41 -3.10
N ALA A 9 -10.72 -5.38 -2.61
CA ALA A 9 -10.34 -5.30 -1.20
C ALA A 9 -11.58 -5.09 -0.31
N ARG A 10 -12.46 -4.16 -0.71
CA ARG A 10 -13.73 -3.91 -0.01
C ARG A 10 -14.58 -5.17 0.05
N GLN A 11 -14.74 -5.87 -1.08
CA GLN A 11 -15.44 -7.16 -1.14
C GLN A 11 -14.81 -8.16 -0.16
N ARG A 12 -13.49 -8.31 -0.17
CA ARG A 12 -12.78 -9.26 0.70
C ARG A 12 -12.92 -8.96 2.17
N PHE A 13 -12.97 -7.70 2.57
CA PHE A 13 -13.28 -7.34 3.96
C PHE A 13 -14.71 -7.78 4.34
N LEU A 14 -15.69 -7.60 3.44
CA LEU A 14 -17.08 -8.02 3.67
C LEU A 14 -17.24 -9.55 3.70
N GLU A 15 -16.44 -10.26 2.93
CA GLU A 15 -16.44 -11.73 2.84
C GLU A 15 -15.49 -12.40 3.85
N ALA A 16 -14.91 -11.63 4.78
CA ALA A 16 -13.95 -12.10 5.78
C ALA A 16 -12.72 -12.82 5.20
N GLN A 17 -12.28 -12.40 4.00
CA GLN A 17 -11.10 -12.94 3.31
C GLN A 17 -9.81 -12.15 3.58
N ILE A 18 -9.92 -10.94 4.13
CA ILE A 18 -8.78 -10.17 4.65
C ILE A 18 -9.03 -9.90 6.12
N ASN A 19 -8.06 -10.26 6.95
CA ASN A 19 -8.01 -9.93 8.36
C ASN A 19 -6.80 -9.03 8.62
N TRP A 20 -7.06 -7.72 8.81
CA TRP A 20 -6.02 -6.73 9.05
C TRP A 20 -5.09 -7.09 10.21
N MET A 21 -5.56 -7.77 11.25
CA MET A 21 -4.74 -8.07 12.43
C MET A 21 -3.83 -9.28 12.22
N THR A 22 -4.32 -10.31 11.56
CA THR A 22 -3.61 -11.60 11.46
C THR A 22 -2.86 -11.76 10.15
N ASP A 23 -3.29 -11.08 9.08
CA ASP A 23 -2.65 -11.22 7.78
C ASP A 23 -1.32 -10.47 7.74
N THR A 24 -0.43 -10.94 6.87
CA THR A 24 0.82 -10.24 6.58
C THR A 24 0.53 -9.10 5.63
N ILE A 25 0.48 -7.87 6.13
CA ILE A 25 0.24 -6.68 5.32
C ILE A 25 1.57 -6.03 4.96
N LYS A 26 1.75 -5.73 3.68
CA LYS A 26 2.99 -5.16 3.13
C LYS A 26 2.71 -3.90 2.33
N VAL A 27 3.73 -3.05 2.24
CA VAL A 27 3.69 -1.77 1.52
C VAL A 27 4.81 -1.71 0.50
N ILE A 28 4.51 -1.17 -0.69
CA ILE A 28 5.48 -0.86 -1.74
C ILE A 28 5.30 0.59 -2.22
N LEU A 29 6.38 1.16 -2.75
CA LEU A 29 6.40 2.47 -3.39
C LEU A 29 6.39 2.29 -4.91
N VAL A 30 5.53 3.01 -5.62
CA VAL A 30 5.22 2.76 -7.03
C VAL A 30 5.38 4.02 -7.89
N ASP A 31 5.98 3.83 -9.05
CA ASP A 31 6.05 4.79 -10.17
C ASP A 31 4.78 4.64 -11.02
N THR A 32 3.98 5.70 -11.08
CA THR A 32 2.74 5.75 -11.86
C THR A 32 2.95 6.05 -13.34
N GLY A 33 4.16 6.48 -13.74
CA GLY A 33 4.59 6.50 -15.13
C GLY A 33 4.71 5.09 -15.71
N ALA A 34 5.00 4.08 -14.87
CA ALA A 34 5.10 2.67 -15.24
C ALA A 34 3.88 1.83 -14.83
N TYR A 35 2.98 2.37 -14.00
CA TYR A 35 1.75 1.70 -13.55
C TYR A 35 0.54 2.62 -13.60
N THR A 36 -0.43 2.28 -14.46
CA THR A 36 -1.74 2.94 -14.49
C THR A 36 -2.73 2.18 -13.60
N PRO A 37 -3.18 2.73 -12.46
CA PRO A 37 -4.08 2.03 -11.55
C PRO A 37 -5.47 1.82 -12.17
N GLN A 38 -5.97 0.58 -12.12
CA GLN A 38 -7.37 0.24 -12.39
C GLN A 38 -8.02 -0.37 -11.15
N THR A 39 -8.53 0.47 -10.25
CA THR A 39 -8.96 0.04 -8.89
C THR A 39 -10.17 -0.90 -8.88
N SER A 40 -10.92 -0.97 -9.98
CA SER A 40 -12.05 -1.90 -10.17
C SER A 40 -11.67 -3.21 -10.86
N VAL A 41 -10.43 -3.35 -11.34
CA VAL A 41 -9.97 -4.51 -12.13
C VAL A 41 -8.76 -5.17 -11.48
N HIS A 42 -7.77 -4.39 -11.08
CA HIS A 42 -6.57 -4.90 -10.42
C HIS A 42 -6.94 -5.46 -9.05
N GLN A 43 -6.52 -6.70 -8.82
CA GLN A 43 -6.94 -7.51 -7.70
C GLN A 43 -5.76 -8.02 -6.88
N TYR A 44 -4.60 -8.23 -7.52
CA TYR A 44 -3.43 -8.88 -6.96
C TYR A 44 -2.15 -8.09 -7.23
N LEU A 45 -1.11 -8.34 -6.43
CA LEU A 45 0.19 -7.70 -6.60
C LEU A 45 0.77 -7.88 -8.01
N SER A 46 0.52 -9.03 -8.65
CA SER A 46 0.94 -9.30 -10.03
C SER A 46 0.36 -8.33 -11.07
N ASP A 47 -0.75 -7.63 -10.76
CA ASP A 47 -1.33 -6.60 -11.64
C ASP A 47 -0.48 -5.31 -11.67
N ILE A 48 0.45 -5.17 -10.73
CA ILE A 48 1.46 -4.10 -10.71
C ILE A 48 2.76 -4.70 -11.21
N ALA A 49 3.20 -4.32 -12.40
CA ALA A 49 4.46 -4.82 -12.96
C ALA A 49 5.65 -4.56 -12.01
N SER A 50 6.57 -5.53 -11.89
CA SER A 50 7.74 -5.41 -11.01
C SER A 50 8.59 -4.18 -11.31
N SER A 51 8.67 -3.76 -12.57
CA SER A 51 9.39 -2.55 -13.01
C SER A 51 8.78 -1.24 -12.50
N ALA A 52 7.50 -1.24 -12.11
CA ALA A 52 6.85 -0.08 -11.54
C ALA A 52 7.02 0.02 -10.01
N ARG A 53 7.54 -1.02 -9.35
CA ARG A 53 7.71 -1.09 -7.90
C ARG A 53 9.11 -0.61 -7.53
N ILE A 54 9.23 0.63 -7.10
CA ILE A 54 10.52 1.31 -6.89
C ILE A 54 11.16 0.90 -5.56
N ALA A 55 10.37 0.64 -4.54
CA ALA A 55 10.88 0.25 -3.23
C ALA A 55 9.95 -0.71 -2.48
N GLY A 56 10.55 -1.47 -1.56
CA GLY A 56 9.86 -2.44 -0.71
C GLY A 56 10.03 -3.89 -1.19
N PRO A 57 9.22 -4.83 -0.68
CA PRO A 57 8.12 -4.57 0.27
C PRO A 57 8.58 -4.37 1.72
N VAL A 58 7.87 -3.53 2.46
CA VAL A 58 8.01 -3.40 3.92
C VAL A 58 6.78 -4.00 4.61
N THR A 59 7.00 -4.92 5.56
CA THR A 59 5.91 -5.52 6.36
C THR A 59 5.46 -4.56 7.45
N LEU A 60 4.15 -4.29 7.52
CA LEU A 60 3.57 -3.47 8.58
C LEU A 60 3.61 -4.19 9.92
N THR A 61 4.00 -3.45 10.95
CA THR A 61 4.06 -3.89 12.35
C THR A 61 3.12 -3.07 13.21
N SER A 62 2.88 -3.53 14.45
CA SER A 62 1.99 -2.84 15.41
C SER A 62 0.62 -2.49 14.83
N LYS A 63 0.05 -3.39 14.01
CA LYS A 63 -1.24 -3.18 13.35
C LYS A 63 -2.35 -3.05 14.38
N ALA A 64 -3.31 -2.17 14.13
CA ALA A 64 -4.50 -2.00 14.95
C ALA A 64 -5.75 -1.69 14.08
N THR A 65 -6.93 -1.85 14.68
CA THR A 65 -8.24 -1.63 14.03
C THR A 65 -9.18 -0.75 14.86
N THR A 66 -8.66 -0.06 15.88
CA THR A 66 -9.46 0.75 16.82
C THR A 66 -10.31 1.78 16.07
N GLY A 67 -11.61 1.84 16.38
CA GLY A 67 -12.52 2.79 15.73
C GLY A 67 -12.87 2.44 14.27
N GLY A 68 -12.60 1.21 13.83
CA GLY A 68 -12.86 0.74 12.48
C GLY A 68 -11.92 1.33 11.43
N ALA A 69 -10.73 1.76 11.84
CA ALA A 69 -9.70 2.30 10.97
C ALA A 69 -8.48 1.38 11.00
N ALA A 70 -7.95 1.06 9.82
CA ALA A 70 -6.70 0.33 9.67
C ALA A 70 -5.54 1.22 10.09
N ASP A 71 -4.74 0.74 11.04
CA ASP A 71 -3.59 1.44 11.62
C ASP A 71 -2.38 0.52 11.69
N ALA A 72 -1.17 1.10 11.74
CA ALA A 72 0.11 0.41 11.88
C ALA A 72 1.20 1.40 12.35
N ALA A 73 2.36 0.87 12.74
CA ALA A 73 3.55 1.71 12.90
C ALA A 73 4.02 2.27 11.55
N ASP A 74 4.64 3.46 11.59
CA ASP A 74 5.36 4.05 10.47
C ASP A 74 6.33 3.05 9.86
N CYS A 75 6.49 3.08 8.54
CA CYS A 75 7.36 2.15 7.84
C CYS A 75 8.49 2.88 7.12
N THR A 76 9.69 2.27 7.15
CA THR A 76 10.91 2.84 6.56
C THR A 76 11.37 1.98 5.39
N PHE A 77 11.58 2.62 4.25
CA PHE A 77 12.24 2.08 3.07
C PHE A 77 13.66 2.60 3.07
N THR A 78 14.64 1.70 3.23
CA THR A 78 16.04 2.10 3.41
C THR A 78 16.75 2.32 2.08
N SER A 79 17.61 3.34 2.00
CA SER A 79 18.48 3.62 0.85
C SER A 79 17.80 3.56 -0.52
N VAL A 80 16.69 4.27 -0.70
CA VAL A 80 15.86 4.15 -1.92
C VAL A 80 16.52 4.86 -3.10
N THR A 81 16.55 4.19 -4.25
CA THR A 81 17.01 4.72 -5.54
C THR A 81 16.03 4.31 -6.64
N GLY A 82 15.92 5.08 -7.73
CA GLY A 82 15.13 4.70 -8.90
C GLY A 82 14.33 5.85 -9.49
N ALA A 83 13.26 5.51 -10.20
CA ALA A 83 12.32 6.48 -10.75
C ALA A 83 11.58 7.24 -9.64
N SER A 84 10.83 8.28 -10.03
CA SER A 84 9.94 8.97 -9.10
C SER A 84 8.86 8.03 -8.59
N ILE A 85 8.39 8.33 -7.39
CA ILE A 85 7.33 7.60 -6.70
C ILE A 85 6.17 8.56 -6.55
N GLU A 86 5.01 8.16 -7.07
CA GLU A 86 3.76 8.92 -6.96
C GLU A 86 2.70 8.17 -6.15
N ALA A 87 2.91 6.89 -5.84
CA ALA A 87 1.93 6.09 -5.13
C ALA A 87 2.54 5.17 -4.06
N ILE A 88 1.77 4.97 -3.00
CA ILE A 88 1.99 3.96 -1.96
C ILE A 88 0.90 2.90 -2.14
N ILE A 89 1.30 1.64 -2.26
CA ILE A 89 0.38 0.51 -2.39
C ILE A 89 0.48 -0.37 -1.16
N ILE A 90 -0.68 -0.73 -0.61
CA ILE A 90 -0.81 -1.68 0.49
C ILE A 90 -1.44 -2.96 -0.05
N TYR A 91 -0.92 -4.12 0.34
CA TYR A 91 -1.44 -5.42 -0.06
C TYR A 91 -1.33 -6.45 1.07
N ALA A 92 -2.18 -7.48 1.04
CA ALA A 92 -2.04 -8.66 1.89
C ALA A 92 -1.18 -9.70 1.17
N ASP A 93 -0.10 -10.13 1.81
CA ASP A 93 0.86 -11.07 1.26
C ASP A 93 0.46 -12.51 1.58
N THR A 94 0.32 -13.30 0.53
CA THR A 94 0.08 -14.75 0.60
C THR A 94 1.33 -15.57 0.32
N GLY A 95 2.46 -14.92 0.02
CA GLY A 95 3.68 -15.54 -0.47
C GLY A 95 3.72 -15.75 -1.99
N VAL A 96 2.62 -15.47 -2.70
CA VAL A 96 2.54 -15.55 -4.18
C VAL A 96 1.88 -14.29 -4.72
N GLU A 97 2.55 -13.59 -5.64
CA GLU A 97 2.06 -12.29 -6.13
C GLU A 97 0.69 -12.36 -6.80
N ALA A 98 0.42 -13.45 -7.54
CA ALA A 98 -0.86 -13.70 -8.22
C ALA A 98 -2.02 -14.03 -7.28
N THR A 99 -1.77 -14.20 -5.98
CA THR A 99 -2.81 -14.40 -4.97
C THR A 99 -2.74 -13.39 -3.83
N SER A 100 -1.83 -12.41 -3.89
CA SER A 100 -1.62 -11.39 -2.86
C SER A 100 -2.54 -10.19 -3.09
N PRO A 101 -3.66 -10.03 -2.36
CA PRO A 101 -4.68 -9.03 -2.64
C PRO A 101 -4.18 -7.59 -2.49
N LEU A 102 -4.40 -6.75 -3.50
CA LEU A 102 -4.24 -5.30 -3.36
C LEU A 102 -5.31 -4.74 -2.42
N ILE A 103 -4.93 -3.79 -1.56
CA ILE A 103 -5.81 -3.20 -0.52
C ILE A 103 -6.05 -1.72 -0.80
N ALA A 104 -4.99 -0.91 -0.76
CA ALA A 104 -5.09 0.55 -0.86
C ALA A 104 -4.13 1.10 -1.91
N TYR A 105 -4.60 2.13 -2.61
CA TYR A 105 -3.84 2.98 -3.50
C TYR A 105 -3.86 4.41 -2.93
N ILE A 106 -2.69 4.91 -2.54
CA ILE A 106 -2.53 6.25 -1.95
C ILE A 106 -1.63 7.05 -2.88
N ASP A 107 -2.18 8.03 -3.59
CA ASP A 107 -1.47 8.91 -4.53
C ASP A 107 -1.37 10.36 -4.04
N THR A 108 -2.02 10.67 -2.93
CA THR A 108 -2.01 12.00 -2.33
C THR A 108 -1.56 11.87 -0.87
N ALA A 109 -0.29 12.19 -0.62
CA ALA A 109 0.29 12.28 0.70
C ALA A 109 1.36 13.38 0.72
N THR A 110 1.64 13.95 1.90
CA THR A 110 2.71 14.93 2.04
C THR A 110 4.03 14.31 1.59
N GLY A 111 4.72 14.97 0.65
CA GLY A 111 6.00 14.51 0.11
C GLY A 111 5.90 13.74 -1.21
N LEU A 112 4.70 13.37 -1.68
CA LEU A 112 4.52 12.84 -3.03
C LEU A 112 4.28 13.96 -4.06
N PRO A 113 4.83 13.88 -5.28
CA PRO A 113 5.79 12.86 -5.73
C PRO A 113 7.18 13.05 -5.11
N ILE A 114 7.91 11.96 -4.94
CA ILE A 114 9.30 11.97 -4.45
C ILE A 114 10.24 11.25 -5.42
N THR A 115 11.38 11.87 -5.72
CA THR A 115 12.47 11.20 -6.46
C THR A 115 13.51 10.69 -5.47
N PRO A 116 13.73 9.37 -5.38
CA PRO A 116 14.71 8.80 -4.48
C PRO A 116 16.14 9.30 -4.76
N ASN A 117 16.94 9.48 -3.71
CA ASN A 117 18.30 10.02 -3.78
C ASN A 117 19.35 9.15 -3.05
N GLY A 118 19.02 7.89 -2.75
CA GLY A 118 19.84 6.96 -1.97
C GLY A 118 19.67 7.08 -0.46
N GLY A 119 18.86 8.02 0.02
CA GLY A 119 18.44 8.11 1.42
C GLY A 119 17.22 7.25 1.74
N ASP A 120 16.86 7.21 3.02
CA ASP A 120 15.67 6.52 3.50
C ASP A 120 14.40 7.30 3.16
N ILE A 121 13.31 6.58 2.88
CA ILE A 121 11.96 7.13 2.75
C ILE A 121 11.12 6.55 3.88
N ILE A 122 10.53 7.43 4.70
CA ILE A 122 9.65 7.04 5.80
C ILE A 122 8.22 7.39 5.39
N VAL A 123 7.33 6.40 5.47
CA VAL A 123 5.89 6.64 5.37
C VAL A 123 5.34 6.74 6.79
N THR A 124 4.91 7.95 7.13
CA THR A 124 4.25 8.25 8.41
C THR A 124 2.74 8.21 8.23
N TRP A 125 2.07 7.38 9.03
CA TRP A 125 0.62 7.23 8.94
C TRP A 125 -0.10 8.35 9.69
N ASP A 126 -1.28 8.75 9.20
CA ASP A 126 -2.07 9.79 9.85
C ASP A 126 -2.51 9.34 11.26
N ASN A 127 -2.51 10.27 12.20
CA ASN A 127 -2.96 10.02 13.56
C ASN A 127 -4.44 10.37 13.80
N GLY A 128 -5.10 10.98 12.81
CA GLY A 128 -6.52 11.30 12.82
C GLY A 128 -7.43 10.07 12.77
N THR A 129 -8.74 10.31 12.64
CA THR A 129 -9.77 9.26 12.76
C THR A 129 -9.71 8.20 11.67
N ASN A 130 -9.16 8.54 10.50
CA ASN A 130 -9.10 7.63 9.36
C ASN A 130 -7.85 6.75 9.35
N LYS A 131 -6.82 7.10 10.14
CA LYS A 131 -5.54 6.39 10.18
C LYS A 131 -5.02 6.18 8.76
N ILE A 132 -4.81 4.94 8.34
CA ILE A 132 -4.44 4.61 6.97
C ILE A 132 -5.67 4.61 6.07
N PHE A 133 -6.74 3.89 6.45
CA PHE A 133 -8.03 3.90 5.78
C PHE A 133 -9.15 3.36 6.69
N LYS A 134 -10.40 3.56 6.25
CA LYS A 134 -11.60 2.90 6.79
C LYS A 134 -12.29 2.09 5.71
N VAL A 135 -12.99 1.03 6.12
CA VAL A 135 -13.79 0.15 5.24
C VAL A 135 -15.26 0.51 5.34
#